data_AF-A0A960H1Z9-F1
#
_entry.id   AF-A0A960H1Z9-F1
#
_cell.length_a   1.000
_cell.length_b   1.000
_cell.length_c   1.000
_cell.angle_alpha   90.00
_cell.angle_beta   90.00
_cell.angle_gamma   90.00
#
_symmetry.space_group_name_H-M   'P 1'
#
loop_
_entity.id
_entity.type
_entity.pdbx_description
1 polymer ?
#
loop_
_entity_poly.entity_id
_entity_poly.type
_entity_poly.pdbx_seq_one_letter_code
_entity_poly.pdbx_strand_id
1 'polypeptide(L)'
;IGLGSFTSGDNRLDSQLAGAVMGIQAIKGVEIGDGFETARRRGSAAHDEMYPGPDGVVRSTNRAGGLEGGMTNGQPLRVRAAMKPISTVPRALATVDMATGEEAVAIHQRSDVCAVPAAAVVVETMVSLVLARAVLEKFGGDSLAETRRNIDGYLQAVAHQSPSESIRASG
;
A
#
# COMPACT_ATOMS: atom_id res chain seq x y z
N ILE A 1 5.41 13.22 -2.05
CA ILE A 1 4.30 13.41 -1.07
C ILE A 1 3.02 13.66 -1.87
N GLY A 2 1.86 13.23 -1.36
CA GLY A 2 0.55 13.65 -1.86
C GLY A 2 0.00 12.87 -3.07
N LEU A 3 0.39 11.60 -3.24
CA LEU A 3 -0.33 10.65 -4.11
C LEU A 3 -1.52 10.06 -3.36
N GLY A 4 -2.66 9.88 -4.04
CA GLY A 4 -3.95 9.61 -3.39
C GLY A 4 -4.62 10.90 -2.90
N SER A 5 -5.80 10.79 -2.30
CA SER A 5 -6.51 11.94 -1.73
C SER A 5 -7.39 11.53 -0.54
N PHE A 6 -7.66 12.49 0.34
CA PHE A 6 -8.58 12.34 1.47
C PHE A 6 -10.03 12.69 1.11
N THR A 7 -10.29 13.14 -0.11
CA THR A 7 -11.58 13.70 -0.54
C THR A 7 -12.73 12.69 -0.47
N SER A 8 -12.44 11.41 -0.64
CA SER A 8 -13.43 10.33 -0.65
C SER A 8 -12.76 8.99 -0.37
N GLY A 9 -13.53 7.99 0.08
CA GLY A 9 -12.98 6.69 0.49
C GLY A 9 -12.33 5.90 -0.65
N ASP A 10 -12.80 6.05 -1.88
CA ASP A 10 -12.24 5.47 -3.10
C ASP A 10 -10.95 6.17 -3.56
N ASN A 11 -10.82 7.48 -3.29
CA ASN A 11 -9.62 8.23 -3.64
C ASN A 11 -8.46 8.04 -2.65
N ARG A 12 -8.73 7.47 -1.47
CA ARG A 12 -7.66 7.14 -0.53
C ARG A 12 -6.77 6.04 -1.07
N LEU A 13 -5.46 6.24 -1.03
CA LEU A 13 -4.50 5.32 -1.62
C LEU A 13 -4.45 3.97 -0.87
N ASP A 14 -4.68 3.98 0.43
CA ASP A 14 -4.80 2.75 1.24
C ASP A 14 -5.99 1.88 0.79
N SER A 15 -7.14 2.48 0.48
CA SER A 15 -8.31 1.82 -0.10
C SER A 15 -8.00 1.19 -1.46
N GLN A 16 -7.34 1.93 -2.36
CA GLN A 16 -6.96 1.43 -3.68
C GLN A 16 -5.94 0.28 -3.61
N LEU A 17 -4.92 0.42 -2.75
CA LEU A 17 -3.91 -0.61 -2.53
C LEU A 17 -4.54 -1.86 -1.90
N ALA A 18 -5.39 -1.68 -0.89
CA ALA A 18 -6.10 -2.79 -0.25
C ALA A 18 -6.96 -3.56 -1.26
N GLY A 19 -7.74 -2.86 -2.09
CA GLY A 19 -8.55 -3.49 -3.14
C GLY A 19 -7.70 -4.29 -4.15
N ALA A 20 -6.62 -3.69 -4.64
CA ALA A 20 -5.73 -4.32 -5.63
C ALA A 20 -5.00 -5.55 -5.05
N VAL A 21 -4.46 -5.45 -3.84
CA VAL A 21 -3.71 -6.53 -3.18
C VAL A 21 -4.64 -7.63 -2.67
N MET A 22 -5.80 -7.29 -2.10
CA MET A 22 -6.79 -8.27 -1.66
C MET A 22 -7.39 -9.04 -2.85
N GLY A 23 -7.42 -8.43 -4.05
CA GLY A 23 -7.86 -9.09 -5.28
C GLY A 23 -6.93 -10.19 -5.80
N ILE A 24 -5.69 -10.30 -5.28
CA ILE A 24 -4.76 -11.37 -5.63
C ILE A 24 -5.27 -12.70 -5.07
N GLN A 25 -5.20 -13.77 -5.87
CA GLN A 25 -5.65 -15.09 -5.46
C GLN A 25 -4.98 -15.54 -4.15
N ALA A 26 -5.79 -16.12 -3.27
CA ALA A 26 -5.41 -16.59 -1.94
C ALA A 26 -5.00 -15.51 -0.90
N ILE A 27 -5.03 -14.21 -1.22
CA ILE A 27 -4.90 -13.16 -0.20
C ILE A 27 -6.18 -13.05 0.63
N LYS A 28 -6.03 -12.97 1.95
CA LYS A 28 -7.12 -12.93 2.94
C LYS A 28 -7.02 -11.75 3.92
N GLY A 29 -5.94 -10.98 3.87
CA GLY A 29 -5.70 -9.84 4.74
C GLY A 29 -4.72 -8.88 4.07
N VAL A 30 -4.93 -7.57 4.24
CA VAL A 30 -4.00 -6.53 3.80
C VAL A 30 -3.82 -5.52 4.92
N GLU A 31 -2.58 -5.10 5.15
CA GLU A 31 -2.22 -4.10 6.15
C GLU A 31 -1.35 -3.01 5.53
N ILE A 32 -1.49 -1.78 6.03
CA ILE A 32 -0.58 -0.68 5.76
C ILE A 32 0.27 -0.43 7.00
N GLY A 33 1.59 -0.31 6.82
CA GLY A 33 2.54 -0.04 7.90
C GLY A 33 2.59 -1.15 8.94
N ASP A 34 2.25 -0.79 10.18
CA ASP A 34 2.13 -1.71 11.31
C ASP A 34 0.71 -2.32 11.44
N GLY A 35 -0.27 -1.86 10.65
CA GLY A 35 -1.53 -2.59 10.46
C GLY A 35 -2.33 -2.86 11.73
N PHE A 36 -2.70 -4.13 11.93
CA PHE A 36 -3.44 -4.58 13.12
C PHE A 36 -2.67 -4.36 14.41
N GLU A 37 -1.33 -4.29 14.39
CA GLU A 37 -0.55 -3.96 15.58
C GLU A 37 -0.79 -2.50 16.02
N THR A 38 -0.94 -1.57 15.08
CA THR A 38 -1.30 -0.18 15.40
C THR A 38 -2.63 -0.09 16.14
N ALA A 39 -3.60 -0.93 15.80
CA ALA A 39 -4.91 -0.98 16.47
C ALA A 39 -4.84 -1.47 17.93
N ARG A 40 -3.70 -2.04 18.35
CA ARG A 40 -3.45 -2.50 19.73
C ARG A 40 -2.65 -1.49 20.56
N ARG A 41 -2.18 -0.40 19.95
CA ARG A 41 -1.36 0.61 20.62
C ARG A 41 -2.20 1.75 21.19
N ARG A 42 -1.64 2.43 22.19
CA ARG A 42 -2.14 3.74 22.62
C ARG A 42 -1.83 4.78 21.55
N GLY A 43 -2.70 5.78 21.41
CA GLY A 43 -2.51 6.89 20.46
C GLY A 43 -1.14 7.58 20.62
N SER A 44 -0.65 7.71 21.85
CA SER A 44 0.68 8.29 22.15
C SER A 44 1.88 7.51 21.59
N ALA A 45 1.67 6.29 21.10
CA ALA A 45 2.72 5.43 20.52
C ALA A 45 2.32 4.84 19.16
N ALA A 46 1.18 5.26 18.60
CA ALA A 46 0.61 4.69 17.38
C ALA A 46 1.07 5.44 16.12
N HIS A 47 1.33 6.74 16.23
CA HIS A 47 1.59 7.63 15.10
C HIS A 47 3.08 7.95 14.94
N ASP A 48 3.40 8.60 13.82
CA ASP A 48 4.76 8.98 13.48
C ASP A 48 4.96 10.48 13.74
N GLU A 49 5.73 10.79 14.77
CA GLU A 49 6.06 12.18 15.13
C GLU A 49 6.87 12.87 14.03
N MET A 50 6.63 14.17 13.87
CA MET A 50 7.26 15.02 12.85
C MET A 50 8.20 16.02 13.52
N TYR A 51 9.40 16.17 12.94
CA TYR A 51 10.44 17.08 13.42
C TYR A 51 10.96 17.93 12.25
N PRO A 52 11.47 19.15 12.51
CA PRO A 52 12.19 19.90 11.51
C PRO A 52 13.45 19.15 11.05
N GLY A 53 13.72 19.18 9.75
CA GLY A 53 14.96 18.69 9.14
C GLY A 53 15.51 19.69 8.12
N PRO A 54 16.70 19.43 7.55
CA PRO A 54 17.38 20.36 6.66
C PRO A 54 16.58 20.65 5.38
N ASP A 55 15.89 19.65 4.83
CA ASP A 55 15.16 19.72 3.56
C ASP A 55 13.63 19.55 3.74
N GLY A 56 13.12 19.90 4.93
CA GLY A 56 11.71 19.78 5.28
C GLY A 56 11.46 18.88 6.50
N VAL A 57 10.21 18.43 6.65
CA VAL A 57 9.80 17.64 7.81
C VAL A 57 10.36 16.21 7.73
N VAL A 58 10.99 15.77 8.81
CA VAL A 58 11.46 14.39 9.00
C VAL A 58 10.61 13.66 10.03
N ARG A 59 10.57 12.33 9.97
CA ARG A 59 9.92 11.47 10.96
C ARG A 59 10.93 10.48 11.52
N SER A 60 10.82 10.17 12.80
CA SER A 60 11.69 9.19 13.48
C SER A 60 11.21 7.75 13.30
N THR A 61 9.94 7.56 12.93
CA THR A 61 9.28 6.26 12.76
C THR A 61 8.40 6.26 11.50
N ASN A 62 7.99 5.06 11.07
CA ASN A 62 7.10 4.86 9.91
C ASN A 62 6.09 3.73 10.20
N ARG A 63 5.35 3.87 11.30
CA ARG A 63 4.27 2.99 11.75
C ARG A 63 3.05 3.10 10.83
N ALA A 64 2.82 4.29 10.27
CA ALA A 64 1.77 4.55 9.29
C ALA A 64 2.06 3.91 7.92
N GLY A 65 3.29 3.44 7.69
CA GLY A 65 3.67 2.74 6.47
C GLY A 65 3.62 3.62 5.23
N GLY A 66 4.01 4.89 5.36
CA GLY A 66 4.07 5.85 4.26
C GLY A 66 2.75 6.50 3.89
N LEU A 67 1.63 6.15 4.53
CA LEU A 67 0.31 6.71 4.24
C LEU A 67 -0.32 7.37 5.46
N GLU A 68 -0.77 8.62 5.30
CA GLU A 68 -1.57 9.33 6.30
C GLU A 68 -2.75 10.00 5.59
N GLY A 69 -3.95 9.88 6.17
CA GLY A 69 -5.18 10.42 5.57
C GLY A 69 -5.55 9.85 4.19
N GLY A 70 -4.94 8.74 3.77
CA GLY A 70 -5.09 8.18 2.43
C GLY A 70 -4.11 8.72 1.39
N MET A 71 -3.04 9.42 1.80
CA MET A 71 -2.05 10.00 0.91
C MET A 71 -0.62 9.60 1.27
N THR A 72 0.29 9.59 0.29
CA THR A 72 1.72 9.38 0.56
C THR A 72 2.33 10.53 1.36
N ASN A 73 2.97 10.20 2.49
CA ASN A 73 3.53 11.21 3.41
C ASN A 73 5.04 11.43 3.26
N GLY A 74 5.67 10.75 2.27
CA GLY A 74 7.10 10.85 1.96
C GLY A 74 7.96 9.76 2.59
N GLN A 75 7.44 9.00 3.55
CA GLN A 75 8.11 7.83 4.10
C GLN A 75 7.94 6.60 3.17
N PRO A 76 8.77 5.54 3.34
CA PRO A 76 8.60 4.30 2.59
C PRO A 76 7.18 3.73 2.70
N LEU A 77 6.55 3.46 1.56
CA LEU A 77 5.26 2.75 1.54
C LEU A 77 5.47 1.30 1.98
N ARG A 78 4.72 0.86 2.99
CA ARG A 78 4.77 -0.51 3.49
C ARG A 78 3.39 -1.14 3.41
N VAL A 79 3.26 -2.18 2.57
CA VAL A 79 2.03 -2.97 2.43
C VAL A 79 2.35 -4.42 2.78
N ARG A 80 1.50 -5.05 3.60
CA ARG A 80 1.59 -6.48 3.93
C ARG A 80 0.36 -7.20 3.43
N ALA A 81 0.54 -8.45 3.02
CA ALA A 81 -0.54 -9.32 2.57
C ALA A 81 -0.49 -10.66 3.29
N ALA A 82 -1.64 -11.16 3.75
CA ALA A 82 -1.77 -12.47 4.36
C ALA A 82 -2.29 -13.47 3.32
N MET A 83 -1.43 -14.39 2.87
CA MET A 83 -1.78 -15.42 1.90
C MET A 83 -2.19 -16.71 2.63
N LYS A 84 -3.40 -17.22 2.36
CA LYS A 84 -3.77 -18.58 2.80
C LYS A 84 -2.99 -19.62 1.96
N PRO A 85 -2.75 -20.84 2.48
CA PRO A 85 -2.26 -21.93 1.65
C PRO A 85 -3.15 -22.11 0.41
N ILE A 86 -2.54 -22.02 -0.78
CA ILE A 86 -3.27 -22.07 -2.06
C ILE A 86 -3.43 -23.50 -2.59
N SER A 87 -2.45 -24.36 -2.32
CA SER A 87 -2.46 -25.75 -2.76
C SER A 87 -3.33 -26.59 -1.82
N THR A 88 -4.33 -27.27 -2.38
CA THR A 88 -5.15 -28.23 -1.63
C THR A 88 -4.29 -29.38 -1.14
N VAL A 89 -4.39 -29.70 0.16
CA VAL A 89 -3.66 -30.82 0.75
C VAL A 89 -4.24 -32.14 0.24
N PRO A 90 -3.43 -33.01 -0.41
CA PRO A 90 -3.93 -34.26 -0.97
C PRO A 90 -4.60 -35.13 0.09
N ARG A 91 -5.79 -35.66 -0.22
CA ARG A 91 -6.59 -36.57 0.62
C ARG A 91 -7.07 -36.01 1.97
N ALA A 92 -6.95 -34.70 2.22
CA ALA A 92 -7.29 -34.13 3.52
C ALA A 92 -8.65 -33.42 3.58
N LEU A 93 -9.19 -32.97 2.43
CA LEU A 93 -10.39 -32.13 2.41
C LEU A 93 -11.60 -32.92 1.91
N ALA A 94 -12.59 -33.12 2.77
CA ALA A 94 -13.91 -33.61 2.38
C ALA A 94 -14.63 -32.55 1.51
N THR A 95 -15.35 -33.01 0.50
CA THR A 95 -16.16 -32.19 -0.40
C THR A 95 -17.36 -33.01 -0.90
N VAL A 96 -18.10 -32.49 -1.87
CA VAL A 96 -19.27 -33.15 -2.45
C VAL A 96 -19.04 -33.32 -3.95
N ASP A 97 -19.34 -34.50 -4.49
CA ASP A 97 -19.45 -34.68 -5.94
C ASP A 97 -20.76 -34.04 -6.41
N MET A 98 -20.66 -32.97 -7.20
CA MET A 98 -21.84 -32.21 -7.66
C MET A 98 -22.69 -32.96 -8.69
N ALA A 99 -22.20 -34.07 -9.27
CA ALA A 99 -22.97 -34.91 -10.19
C ALA A 99 -23.84 -35.93 -9.45
N THR A 100 -23.36 -36.49 -8.33
CA THR A 100 -24.06 -37.54 -7.57
C THR A 100 -24.70 -37.02 -6.28
N GLY A 101 -24.20 -35.91 -5.73
CA GLY A 101 -24.58 -35.39 -4.41
C GLY A 101 -23.91 -36.11 -3.24
N GLU A 102 -23.00 -37.06 -3.50
CA GLU A 102 -22.35 -37.88 -2.47
C GLU A 102 -21.08 -37.22 -1.91
N GLU A 103 -20.63 -37.70 -0.74
CA GLU A 103 -19.35 -37.30 -0.15
C GLU A 103 -18.18 -37.70 -1.06
N ALA A 104 -17.23 -36.79 -1.22
CA ALA A 104 -16.04 -36.98 -2.01
C ALA A 104 -14.81 -36.38 -1.32
N VAL A 105 -13.63 -36.63 -1.88
CA VAL A 105 -12.36 -36.05 -1.43
C VAL A 105 -11.84 -35.09 -2.49
N ALA A 106 -11.52 -33.87 -2.10
CA ALA A 106 -11.03 -32.86 -3.04
C ALA A 106 -9.71 -33.30 -3.68
N ILE A 107 -9.64 -33.22 -5.02
CA ILE A 107 -8.42 -33.41 -5.79
C ILE A 107 -7.59 -32.12 -5.80
N HIS A 108 -6.27 -32.23 -5.66
CA HIS A 108 -5.36 -31.09 -5.79
C HIS A 108 -5.08 -30.83 -7.28
N GLN A 109 -4.93 -29.56 -7.65
CA GLN A 109 -4.60 -29.13 -9.02
C GLN A 109 -3.15 -28.65 -9.16
N ARG A 110 -2.46 -28.45 -8.03
CA ARG A 110 -1.08 -27.98 -7.93
C ARG A 110 -0.40 -28.61 -6.72
N SER A 111 0.92 -28.77 -6.78
CA SER A 111 1.69 -29.58 -5.83
C SER A 111 2.75 -28.81 -5.04
N ASP A 112 2.90 -27.50 -5.27
CA ASP A 112 3.80 -26.66 -4.48
C ASP A 112 3.33 -26.53 -3.04
N VAL A 113 4.29 -26.56 -2.12
CA VAL A 113 4.03 -26.47 -0.67
C VAL A 113 3.82 -25.02 -0.23
N CYS A 114 4.54 -24.08 -0.85
CA CYS A 114 4.49 -22.66 -0.50
C CYS A 114 4.65 -21.78 -1.74
N ALA A 115 3.70 -20.87 -1.94
CA ALA A 115 3.71 -19.88 -3.02
C ALA A 115 3.95 -18.45 -2.52
N VAL A 116 4.24 -18.26 -1.23
CA VAL A 116 4.39 -16.91 -0.62
C VAL A 116 5.49 -16.07 -1.29
N PRO A 117 6.69 -16.60 -1.61
CA PRO A 117 7.72 -15.80 -2.29
C PRO A 117 7.26 -15.31 -3.68
N ALA A 118 6.58 -16.16 -4.45
CA ALA A 118 6.04 -15.77 -5.75
C ALA A 118 4.89 -14.77 -5.60
N ALA A 119 4.03 -14.95 -4.60
CA ALA A 119 2.95 -14.01 -4.30
C ALA A 119 3.48 -12.63 -3.92
N ALA A 120 4.63 -12.52 -3.25
CA ALA A 120 5.25 -11.22 -2.94
C ALA A 120 5.54 -10.40 -4.22
N VAL A 121 6.04 -11.04 -5.28
CA VAL A 121 6.28 -10.38 -6.59
C VAL A 121 4.95 -9.93 -7.23
N VAL A 122 3.89 -10.71 -7.08
CA VAL A 122 2.55 -10.31 -7.54
C VAL A 122 2.01 -9.11 -6.74
N VAL A 123 2.25 -9.09 -5.42
CA VAL A 123 1.91 -7.94 -4.57
C VAL A 123 2.66 -6.69 -5.01
N GLU A 124 3.97 -6.78 -5.26
CA GLU A 124 4.78 -5.68 -5.80
C GLU A 124 4.18 -5.15 -7.11
N THR A 125 3.79 -6.05 -8.02
CA THR A 125 3.16 -5.68 -9.30
C THR A 125 1.88 -4.88 -9.08
N MET A 126 1.00 -5.34 -8.20
CA MET A 126 -0.27 -4.64 -7.91
C MET A 126 -0.04 -3.29 -7.25
N VAL A 127 0.93 -3.19 -6.33
CA VAL A 127 1.33 -1.91 -5.72
C VAL A 127 1.87 -0.95 -6.79
N SER A 128 2.75 -1.41 -7.68
CA SER A 128 3.31 -0.59 -8.76
C SER A 128 2.22 -0.07 -9.72
N LEU A 129 1.24 -0.91 -10.08
CA LEU A 129 0.11 -0.48 -10.92
C LEU A 129 -0.72 0.62 -10.26
N VAL A 130 -1.05 0.47 -8.98
CA VAL A 130 -1.82 1.48 -8.23
C VAL A 130 -1.03 2.78 -8.09
N LEU A 131 0.27 2.70 -7.80
CA LEU A 131 1.13 3.88 -7.69
C LEU A 131 1.28 4.60 -9.02
N ALA A 132 1.51 3.86 -10.12
CA ALA A 132 1.59 4.45 -11.46
C ALA A 132 0.29 5.16 -11.83
N ARG A 133 -0.88 4.56 -11.54
CA ARG A 133 -2.17 5.21 -11.73
C ARG A 133 -2.29 6.50 -10.90
N ALA A 134 -1.94 6.47 -9.62
CA ALA A 134 -2.01 7.65 -8.76
C ALA A 134 -1.03 8.77 -9.19
N VAL A 135 0.13 8.40 -9.73
CA VAL A 135 1.09 9.34 -10.33
C VAL A 135 0.48 10.02 -11.56
N LEU A 136 -0.10 9.24 -12.48
CA LEU A 136 -0.72 9.79 -13.67
C LEU A 136 -1.95 10.63 -13.35
N GLU A 137 -2.75 10.25 -12.36
CA GLU A 137 -3.88 11.06 -11.88
C GLU A 137 -3.42 12.43 -11.35
N LYS A 138 -2.34 12.45 -10.57
CA LYS A 138 -1.84 13.69 -9.95
C LYS A 138 -1.12 14.59 -10.94
N PHE A 139 -0.28 14.02 -11.80
CA PHE A 139 0.68 14.77 -12.61
C PHE A 139 0.32 14.82 -14.09
N GLY A 140 -0.59 13.96 -14.56
CA GLY A 140 -1.01 13.89 -15.95
C GLY A 140 0.14 13.71 -16.94
N GLY A 141 -0.06 14.25 -18.13
CA GLY A 141 0.88 14.23 -19.25
C GLY A 141 0.70 13.03 -20.18
N ASP A 142 0.84 13.28 -21.47
CA ASP A 142 0.67 12.28 -22.53
C ASP A 142 2.02 11.66 -22.96
N SER A 143 3.12 12.14 -22.39
CA SER A 143 4.47 11.60 -22.59
C SER A 143 5.24 11.59 -21.28
N LEU A 144 6.18 10.65 -21.15
CA LEU A 144 7.03 10.56 -19.95
C LEU A 144 7.79 11.87 -19.67
N ALA A 145 8.22 12.58 -20.72
CA ALA A 145 8.91 13.86 -20.57
C ALA A 145 8.00 14.94 -19.99
N GLU A 146 6.71 14.95 -20.35
CA GLU A 146 5.72 15.87 -19.80
C GLU A 146 5.38 15.54 -18.35
N THR A 147 5.06 14.28 -18.04
CA THR A 147 4.81 13.84 -16.66
C THR A 147 6.01 14.16 -15.76
N ARG A 148 7.24 13.96 -16.26
CA ARG A 148 8.47 14.33 -15.53
C ARG A 148 8.53 15.83 -15.23
N ARG A 149 8.30 16.70 -16.23
CA ARG A 149 8.28 18.16 -16.01
C ARG A 149 7.25 18.55 -14.94
N ASN A 150 6.08 17.94 -14.94
CA ASN A 150 5.01 18.22 -13.97
C ASN A 150 5.41 17.76 -12.56
N ILE A 151 6.05 16.60 -12.43
CA ILE A 151 6.60 16.10 -11.16
C ILE A 151 7.69 17.06 -10.64
N ASP A 152 8.63 17.45 -11.50
CA ASP A 152 9.75 18.31 -11.10
C ASP A 152 9.24 19.68 -10.65
N GLY A 153 8.28 20.27 -11.36
CA GLY A 153 7.63 21.52 -10.97
C GLY A 153 6.91 21.42 -9.63
N TYR A 154 6.20 20.31 -9.38
CA TYR A 154 5.58 20.04 -8.07
C TYR A 154 6.61 19.93 -6.95
N LEU A 155 7.71 19.18 -7.17
CA LEU A 155 8.76 19.01 -6.16
C LEU A 155 9.47 20.33 -5.84
N GLN A 156 9.71 21.17 -6.85
CA GLN A 156 10.24 22.52 -6.65
C GLN A 156 9.28 23.35 -5.79
N ALA A 157 7.99 23.39 -6.13
CA ALA A 157 7.00 24.16 -5.37
C ALA A 157 6.92 23.72 -3.89
N VAL A 158 7.00 22.41 -3.61
CA VAL A 158 7.04 21.88 -2.24
C VAL A 158 8.32 22.27 -1.52
N ALA A 159 9.47 22.22 -2.19
CA ALA A 159 10.77 22.58 -1.59
C ALA A 159 10.83 24.05 -1.13
N HIS A 160 10.20 24.97 -1.88
CA HIS A 160 10.13 26.40 -1.54
C HIS A 160 9.27 26.69 -0.31
N GLN A 161 8.50 25.73 0.21
CA GLN A 161 7.70 25.88 1.43
C GLN A 161 8.46 25.48 2.71
N SER A 162 9.76 25.20 2.60
CA SER A 162 10.59 24.82 3.75
C SER A 162 10.68 25.97 4.77
N PRO A 163 10.49 25.72 6.09
CA PRO A 163 10.25 26.78 7.10
C PRO A 163 11.42 27.75 7.37
N SER A 164 12.54 27.62 6.66
CA SER A 164 13.73 28.44 6.89
C SER A 164 13.53 29.91 6.53
N GLU A 165 12.58 30.25 5.66
CA GLU A 165 12.31 31.64 5.26
C GLU A 165 11.20 32.32 6.08
N SER A 166 10.20 31.59 6.57
CA SER A 166 9.06 32.22 7.27
C SER A 166 9.35 32.62 8.72
N ILE A 167 10.34 32.00 9.38
CA ILE A 167 10.70 32.31 10.78
C ILE A 167 11.60 33.55 10.88
N ARG A 168 12.28 33.95 9.80
CA ARG A 168 13.15 35.16 9.78
C ARG A 168 12.42 36.46 9.47
N ALA A 169 11.17 36.41 9.00
CA ALA A 169 10.41 37.60 8.62
C ALA A 169 9.53 38.17 9.76
N SER A 170 9.56 37.56 10.96
CA SER A 170 8.70 37.94 12.10
C SER A 170 9.45 38.10 13.42
N GLY A 171 10.74 38.43 13.40
CA GLY A 171 11.57 38.66 14.60
C GLY A 171 12.38 39.94 14.49
#